data_AF-A0A353M5Y3-F1
#
_entry.id   AF-A0A353M5Y3-F1
#
_cell.length_a   1.000
_cell.length_b   1.000
_cell.length_c   1.000
_cell.angle_alpha   90.00
_cell.angle_beta   90.00
_cell.angle_gamma   90.00
#
_symmetry.space_group_name_H-M   'P 1'
#
loop_
_entity.id
_entity.type
_entity.pdbx_description
1 polymer ?
#
loop_
_entity_poly.entity_id
_entity_poly.type
_entity_poly.pdbx_seq_one_letter_code
_entity_poly.pdbx_strand_id
1 'polypeptide(L)'
;MNKLKLSFQSNTQAGIKPENQDACGFYIPSSPVLDNKGIVAVIADGVSASEKAKDASACCVQSFLSDYYSTPDSWSTEHSASKVISALNNWLHSQSIREQEHSSMLSTMSVLIVKSNMAHIFHVGDSRIYRYRDGKLEQLTQDHVLHLAKEKTYLSRAMGFDLKVHVDYYTTKVKLDDVFLMTTDGVHDYLTDKTLCSLLGDGVSADELSEKALAADSQDNISAIICKVDQLPDENLSETFDKLTKRPIPPDLEKGMKINGFEVESLIHASNRTQVYLAKDSQTNEAVILKTPSINFEDDAQYLKHFMYEEWVG
;
A
#
# COMPACT_ATOMS: atom_id res chain seq x y z
N MET A 1 -3.40 -20.41 -13.09
CA MET A 1 -3.88 -19.28 -12.28
C MET A 1 -3.31 -18.03 -12.88
N ASN A 2 -4.16 -17.08 -13.22
CA ASN A 2 -3.71 -15.75 -13.64
C ASN A 2 -2.89 -15.09 -12.53
N LYS A 3 -1.81 -14.40 -12.88
CA LYS A 3 -0.98 -13.64 -11.93
C LYS A 3 -1.33 -12.16 -12.05
N LEU A 4 -1.14 -11.43 -10.96
CA LEU A 4 -1.23 -9.98 -10.97
C LEU A 4 -0.19 -9.42 -11.95
N LYS A 5 -0.64 -8.59 -12.89
CA LYS A 5 0.23 -7.88 -13.83
C LYS A 5 -0.23 -6.43 -13.94
N LEU A 6 0.70 -5.52 -13.72
CA LEU A 6 0.51 -4.08 -13.86
C LEU A 6 1.55 -3.51 -14.81
N SER A 7 1.16 -2.51 -15.59
CA SER A 7 2.07 -1.69 -16.39
C SER A 7 2.27 -0.33 -15.72
N PHE A 8 3.51 0.16 -15.72
CA PHE A 8 3.86 1.43 -15.13
C PHE A 8 4.49 2.37 -16.14
N GLN A 9 4.19 3.65 -15.98
CA GLN A 9 4.92 4.76 -16.55
C GLN A 9 5.15 5.78 -15.45
N SER A 10 6.31 6.42 -15.43
CA SER A 10 6.62 7.43 -14.44
C SER A 10 7.50 8.51 -15.05
N ASN A 11 7.25 9.76 -14.68
CA ASN A 11 8.10 10.88 -15.00
C ASN A 11 8.32 11.70 -13.73
N THR A 12 9.54 12.19 -13.52
CA THR A 12 9.88 13.12 -12.44
C THR A 12 10.95 14.08 -12.94
N GLN A 13 10.73 15.38 -12.76
CA GLN A 13 11.64 16.41 -13.23
C GLN A 13 11.59 17.67 -12.38
N ALA A 14 12.66 18.45 -12.43
CA ALA A 14 12.78 19.70 -11.68
C ALA A 14 11.78 20.78 -12.13
N GLY A 15 11.20 20.64 -13.33
CA GLY A 15 10.37 21.67 -13.94
C GLY A 15 11.17 22.94 -14.18
N ILE A 16 10.67 24.08 -13.70
CA ILE A 16 11.40 25.36 -13.77
C ILE A 16 12.41 25.55 -12.63
N LYS A 17 12.34 24.72 -11.58
CA LYS A 17 13.22 24.83 -10.40
C LYS A 17 14.63 24.34 -10.76
N PRO A 18 15.67 24.83 -10.05
CA PRO A 18 17.05 24.41 -10.31
C PRO A 18 17.34 22.95 -9.92
N GLU A 19 16.56 22.39 -9.01
CA GLU A 19 16.71 21.01 -8.54
C GLU A 19 15.33 20.34 -8.44
N ASN A 20 15.32 19.04 -8.71
CA ASN A 20 14.18 18.18 -8.45
C ASN A 20 14.25 17.67 -7.01
N GLN A 21 13.32 18.12 -6.17
CA GLN A 21 13.15 17.71 -4.78
C GLN A 21 12.06 16.63 -4.63
N ASP A 22 11.40 16.25 -5.72
CA ASP A 22 10.52 15.09 -5.75
C ASP A 22 11.30 13.79 -5.92
N ALA A 23 10.69 12.71 -5.47
CA ALA A 23 11.10 11.36 -5.79
C ALA A 23 9.87 10.49 -6.11
N CYS A 24 10.02 9.58 -7.07
CA CYS A 24 9.00 8.59 -7.37
C CYS A 24 9.66 7.26 -7.75
N GLY A 25 8.97 6.15 -7.52
CA GLY A 25 9.48 4.83 -7.85
C GLY A 25 8.45 3.73 -7.67
N PHE A 26 8.69 2.59 -8.32
CA PHE A 26 7.87 1.41 -8.19
C PHE A 26 8.73 0.15 -8.24
N TYR A 27 8.21 -0.96 -7.73
CA TYR A 27 8.88 -2.25 -7.79
C TYR A 27 7.87 -3.36 -8.04
N ILE A 28 8.16 -4.16 -9.07
CA ILE A 28 7.38 -5.34 -9.47
C ILE A 28 8.23 -6.57 -9.13
N PRO A 29 8.02 -7.24 -7.98
CA PRO A 29 8.75 -8.45 -7.65
C PRO A 29 8.34 -9.64 -8.53
N SER A 30 9.17 -10.68 -8.56
CA SER A 30 8.77 -12.01 -9.03
C SER A 30 8.11 -12.82 -7.90
N SER A 31 7.34 -13.85 -8.26
CA SER A 31 6.91 -14.87 -7.29
C SER A 31 8.12 -15.52 -6.60
N PRO A 32 8.03 -15.88 -5.30
CA PRO A 32 6.84 -15.83 -4.43
C PRO A 32 6.58 -14.47 -3.78
N VAL A 33 7.52 -13.52 -3.87
CA VAL A 33 7.40 -12.20 -3.24
C VAL A 33 6.20 -11.43 -3.80
N LEU A 34 5.95 -11.51 -5.11
CA LEU A 34 4.74 -10.95 -5.74
C LEU A 34 3.44 -11.43 -5.10
N ASP A 35 3.36 -12.71 -4.78
CA ASP A 35 2.15 -13.32 -4.24
C ASP A 35 1.94 -12.89 -2.77
N ASN A 36 3.02 -12.79 -1.99
CA ASN A 36 2.97 -12.44 -0.57
C ASN A 36 2.86 -10.93 -0.31
N LYS A 37 3.52 -10.10 -1.12
CA LYS A 37 3.75 -8.66 -0.87
C LYS A 37 3.14 -7.75 -1.94
N GLY A 38 2.76 -8.28 -3.10
CA GLY A 38 2.18 -7.48 -4.17
C GLY A 38 3.18 -6.58 -4.88
N ILE A 39 2.67 -5.55 -5.55
CA ILE A 39 3.42 -4.56 -6.33
C ILE A 39 3.28 -3.20 -5.64
N VAL A 40 4.38 -2.46 -5.52
CA VAL A 40 4.42 -1.17 -4.83
C VAL A 40 4.77 -0.04 -5.79
N ALA A 41 4.08 1.09 -5.66
CA ALA A 41 4.49 2.38 -6.18
C ALA A 41 4.48 3.43 -5.05
N VAL A 42 5.45 4.34 -5.07
CA VAL A 42 5.65 5.39 -4.07
C VAL A 42 5.96 6.70 -4.79
N ILE A 43 5.35 7.78 -4.32
CA ILE A 43 5.69 9.14 -4.71
C ILE A 43 5.87 9.99 -3.44
N ALA A 44 6.82 10.90 -3.48
CA ALA A 44 7.18 11.78 -2.38
C ALA A 44 7.64 13.14 -2.92
N ASP A 45 7.26 14.19 -2.22
CA ASP A 45 7.62 15.59 -2.50
C ASP A 45 8.37 16.13 -1.28
N GLY A 46 9.61 16.56 -1.51
CA GLY A 46 10.46 17.14 -0.47
C GLY A 46 10.01 18.56 -0.13
N VAL A 47 9.76 18.85 1.14
CA VAL A 47 9.26 20.18 1.54
C VAL A 47 10.34 21.24 1.31
N SER A 48 10.13 22.07 0.29
CA SER A 48 11.09 23.05 -0.26
C SER A 48 11.65 24.08 0.73
N ALA A 49 11.05 24.26 1.90
CA ALA A 49 11.60 25.08 2.99
C ALA A 49 12.88 24.50 3.63
N SER A 50 13.30 23.29 3.21
CA SER A 50 14.49 22.61 3.71
C SER A 50 15.57 22.42 2.65
N GLU A 51 16.83 22.62 3.05
CA GLU A 51 18.01 22.28 2.25
C GLU A 51 18.12 20.78 1.93
N LYS A 52 17.44 19.92 2.70
CA LYS A 52 17.45 18.46 2.56
C LYS A 52 16.15 17.87 2.01
N ALA A 53 15.31 18.69 1.39
CA ALA A 53 14.05 18.27 0.79
C ALA A 53 14.23 17.07 -0.17
N LYS A 54 15.19 17.17 -1.08
CA LYS A 54 15.53 16.08 -2.02
C LYS A 54 15.99 14.81 -1.32
N ASP A 55 16.82 14.92 -0.30
CA ASP A 55 17.30 13.75 0.45
C ASP A 55 16.15 13.10 1.23
N ALA A 56 15.21 13.90 1.74
CA ALA A 56 14.04 13.41 2.47
C ALA A 56 13.10 12.61 1.56
N SER A 57 12.71 13.16 0.41
CA SER A 57 11.83 12.48 -0.55
C SER A 57 12.48 11.23 -1.15
N ALA A 58 13.77 11.32 -1.53
CA ALA A 58 14.53 10.18 -2.02
C ALA A 58 14.63 9.07 -0.97
N CYS A 59 14.86 9.41 0.30
CA CYS A 59 14.88 8.44 1.40
C CYS A 59 13.51 7.79 1.61
N CYS A 60 12.41 8.56 1.58
CA CYS A 60 11.06 8.04 1.67
C CYS A 60 10.80 6.95 0.59
N VAL A 61 11.10 7.25 -0.67
CA VAL A 61 10.86 6.31 -1.78
C VAL A 61 11.78 5.10 -1.71
N GLN A 62 13.09 5.32 -1.63
CA GLN A 62 14.08 4.23 -1.72
C GLN A 62 13.98 3.28 -0.53
N SER A 63 13.91 3.82 0.69
CA SER A 63 13.86 3.00 1.89
C SER A 63 12.52 2.29 2.03
N PHE A 64 11.39 2.92 1.64
CA PHE A 64 10.10 2.20 1.64
C PHE A 64 10.13 1.01 0.67
N LEU A 65 10.61 1.23 -0.56
CA LEU A 65 10.73 0.16 -1.56
C LEU A 65 11.70 -0.94 -1.13
N SER A 66 12.73 -0.65 -0.34
CA SER A 66 13.65 -1.67 0.20
C SER A 66 13.05 -2.43 1.38
N ASP A 67 12.58 -1.69 2.38
CA ASP A 67 12.26 -2.25 3.69
C ASP A 67 10.92 -2.97 3.69
N TYR A 68 9.95 -2.53 2.87
CA TYR A 68 8.65 -3.18 2.74
C TYR A 68 8.79 -4.66 2.35
N TYR A 69 9.59 -4.97 1.33
CA TYR A 69 9.80 -6.36 0.89
C TYR A 69 10.70 -7.16 1.82
N SER A 70 11.40 -6.50 2.75
CA SER A 70 12.21 -7.15 3.78
C SER A 70 11.42 -7.47 5.05
N THR A 71 10.15 -7.02 5.15
CA THR A 71 9.28 -7.34 6.28
C THR A 71 8.90 -8.82 6.31
N PRO A 72 8.66 -9.42 7.50
CA PRO A 72 8.24 -10.81 7.62
C PRO A 72 7.04 -11.15 6.72
N ASP A 73 7.07 -12.31 6.05
CA ASP A 73 5.97 -12.78 5.19
C ASP A 73 4.65 -13.01 5.95
N SER A 74 4.73 -13.21 7.27
CA SER A 74 3.57 -13.40 8.15
C SER A 74 2.84 -12.10 8.48
N TRP A 75 3.38 -10.94 8.12
CA TRP A 75 2.74 -9.65 8.41
C TRP A 75 1.77 -9.28 7.30
N SER A 76 0.59 -8.79 7.69
CA SER A 76 -0.37 -8.20 6.75
C SER A 76 0.25 -7.02 5.98
N THR A 77 -0.31 -6.68 4.83
CA THR A 77 0.15 -5.55 4.01
C THR A 77 0.08 -4.23 4.79
N GLU A 78 -1.00 -4.02 5.55
CA GLU A 78 -1.16 -2.86 6.43
C GLU A 78 -0.10 -2.79 7.51
N HIS A 79 0.12 -3.89 8.23
CA HIS A 79 1.09 -3.92 9.31
C HIS A 79 2.51 -3.68 8.80
N SER A 80 2.87 -4.35 7.70
CA SER A 80 4.18 -4.22 7.05
C SER A 80 4.45 -2.78 6.64
N ALA A 81 3.55 -2.16 5.88
CA ALA A 81 3.70 -0.79 5.42
C ALA A 81 3.72 0.18 6.60
N SER A 82 2.79 0.07 7.56
CA SER A 82 2.71 0.97 8.71
C SER A 82 3.97 0.94 9.57
N LYS A 83 4.59 -0.24 9.75
CA LYS A 83 5.85 -0.38 10.49
C LYS A 83 7.01 0.29 9.77
N VAL A 84 7.12 0.10 8.47
CA VAL A 84 8.14 0.74 7.64
C VAL A 84 7.97 2.26 7.66
N ILE A 85 6.75 2.77 7.40
CA ILE A 85 6.46 4.22 7.42
C ILE A 85 6.80 4.83 8.78
N SER A 86 6.44 4.17 9.88
CA SER A 86 6.76 4.64 11.23
C SER A 86 8.27 4.69 11.49
N ALA A 87 9.01 3.68 11.03
CA ALA A 87 10.46 3.63 11.17
C ALA A 87 11.15 4.73 10.34
N LEU A 88 10.70 4.93 9.10
CA LEU A 88 11.18 6.01 8.22
C LEU A 88 10.92 7.39 8.82
N ASN A 89 9.70 7.62 9.33
CA ASN A 89 9.37 8.87 10.00
C ASN A 89 10.30 9.14 11.20
N ASN A 90 10.52 8.15 12.06
CA ASN A 90 11.42 8.29 13.21
C ASN A 90 12.85 8.61 12.76
N TRP A 91 13.32 7.99 11.68
CA TRP A 91 14.64 8.27 11.14
C TRP A 91 14.74 9.71 10.63
N LEU A 92 13.81 10.15 9.77
CA LEU A 92 13.76 11.52 9.24
C LEU A 92 13.65 12.58 10.35
N HIS A 93 12.78 12.34 11.33
CA HIS A 93 12.62 13.21 12.50
C HIS A 93 13.92 13.29 13.31
N SER A 94 14.61 12.16 13.51
CA SER A 94 15.90 12.16 14.21
C SER A 94 17.02 12.90 13.46
N GLN A 95 16.99 12.92 12.13
CA GLN A 95 17.93 13.73 11.34
C GLN A 95 17.61 15.21 11.49
N SER A 96 16.33 15.57 11.44
CA SER A 96 15.86 16.95 11.60
C SER A 96 16.20 17.56 12.95
N ILE A 97 16.20 16.78 14.04
CA ILE A 97 16.60 17.26 15.38
C ILE A 97 18.12 17.46 15.50
N ARG A 98 18.92 16.65 14.79
CA ARG A 98 20.39 16.70 14.87
C ARG A 98 20.97 17.93 14.17
N GLU A 99 20.27 18.46 13.19
CA GLU A 99 20.71 19.59 12.39
C GLU A 99 19.95 20.86 12.79
N GLN A 100 20.59 22.03 12.69
CA GLN A 100 19.95 23.32 13.03
C GLN A 100 18.75 23.58 12.09
N GLU A 101 17.87 24.54 12.45
CA GLU A 101 16.52 24.74 11.88
C GLU A 101 16.40 24.74 10.33
N HIS A 102 17.47 24.99 9.58
CA HIS A 102 17.47 25.10 8.11
C HIS A 102 17.67 23.77 7.34
N SER A 103 17.95 22.66 8.02
CA SER A 103 18.27 21.37 7.37
C SER A 103 17.34 20.21 7.77
N SER A 104 16.05 20.51 8.01
CA SER A 104 15.06 19.50 8.42
C SER A 104 14.69 18.52 7.30
N MET A 105 14.75 17.21 7.52
CA MET A 105 14.36 16.23 6.49
C MET A 105 12.84 16.01 6.50
N LEU A 106 12.13 16.84 5.72
CA LEU A 106 10.67 16.81 5.62
C LEU A 106 10.23 16.45 4.20
N SER A 107 9.24 15.57 4.10
CA SER A 107 8.70 15.11 2.81
C SER A 107 7.23 14.73 2.94
N THR A 108 6.46 14.79 1.86
CA THR A 108 5.23 14.03 1.72
C THR A 108 5.58 12.56 1.41
N MET A 109 4.59 11.67 1.52
CA MET A 109 4.72 10.31 1.01
C MET A 109 3.34 9.71 0.74
N SER A 110 3.15 9.25 -0.49
CA SER A 110 1.97 8.49 -0.90
C SER A 110 2.39 7.16 -1.50
N VAL A 111 1.79 6.08 -1.00
CA VAL A 111 2.11 4.70 -1.36
C VAL A 111 0.87 4.02 -1.89
N LEU A 112 1.01 3.36 -3.04
CA LEU A 112 0.05 2.40 -3.59
C LEU A 112 0.66 1.00 -3.54
N ILE A 113 -0.03 0.06 -2.89
CA ILE A 113 0.33 -1.36 -2.90
C ILE A 113 -0.83 -2.15 -3.49
N VAL A 114 -0.60 -2.82 -4.61
CA VAL A 114 -1.59 -3.71 -5.22
C VAL A 114 -1.19 -5.14 -4.90
N LYS A 115 -1.99 -5.81 -4.07
CA LYS A 115 -1.81 -7.22 -3.71
C LYS A 115 -3.12 -7.96 -3.99
N SER A 116 -3.02 -9.08 -4.72
CA SER A 116 -4.18 -9.84 -5.18
C SER A 116 -5.17 -8.94 -5.94
N ASN A 117 -6.38 -8.73 -5.43
CA ASN A 117 -7.41 -7.87 -6.05
C ASN A 117 -7.70 -6.62 -5.19
N MET A 118 -6.76 -6.23 -4.33
CA MET A 118 -6.88 -5.10 -3.42
C MET A 118 -5.76 -4.09 -3.66
N ALA A 119 -6.14 -2.81 -3.64
CA ALA A 119 -5.23 -1.68 -3.57
C ALA A 119 -5.23 -1.15 -2.13
N HIS A 120 -4.05 -1.05 -1.54
CA HIS A 120 -3.78 -0.47 -0.23
C HIS A 120 -3.10 0.88 -0.44
N ILE A 121 -3.68 1.93 0.13
CA ILE A 121 -3.22 3.30 -0.02
C ILE A 121 -2.76 3.80 1.34
N PHE A 122 -1.53 4.30 1.42
CA PHE A 122 -0.99 5.00 2.59
C PHE A 122 -0.60 6.40 2.18
N HIS A 123 -0.99 7.39 2.97
CA HIS A 123 -0.84 8.79 2.56
C HIS A 123 -0.49 9.71 3.73
N VAL A 124 0.48 10.59 3.49
CA VAL A 124 0.91 11.70 4.34
C VAL A 124 1.31 12.88 3.46
N GLY A 125 0.67 14.03 3.63
CA GLY A 125 0.98 15.25 2.88
C GLY A 125 -0.10 15.61 1.86
N ASP A 126 0.27 16.18 0.73
CA ASP A 126 -0.64 16.67 -0.31
C ASP A 126 -0.36 16.08 -1.70
N SER A 127 0.61 15.17 -1.84
CA SER A 127 0.67 14.31 -3.03
C SER A 127 -0.61 13.48 -3.14
N ARG A 128 -1.10 13.27 -4.36
CA ARG A 128 -2.41 12.65 -4.56
C ARG A 128 -2.31 11.29 -5.22
N ILE A 129 -3.21 10.38 -4.85
CA ILE A 129 -3.48 9.14 -5.59
C ILE A 129 -4.93 9.18 -6.09
N TYR A 130 -5.10 8.97 -7.39
CA TYR A 130 -6.39 8.87 -8.05
C TYR A 130 -6.60 7.47 -8.62
N ARG A 131 -7.87 7.10 -8.80
CA ARG A 131 -8.29 5.97 -9.63
C ARG A 131 -9.14 6.49 -10.78
N TYR A 132 -8.74 6.13 -11.99
CA TYR A 132 -9.54 6.25 -13.20
C TYR A 132 -10.17 4.89 -13.53
N ARG A 133 -11.51 4.87 -13.58
CA ARG A 133 -12.31 3.68 -13.89
C ARG A 133 -13.58 4.11 -14.61
N ASP A 134 -13.92 3.43 -15.71
CA ASP A 134 -15.18 3.64 -16.44
C ASP A 134 -15.45 5.13 -16.80
N GLY A 135 -14.41 5.86 -17.21
CA GLY A 135 -14.53 7.28 -17.57
C GLY A 135 -14.64 8.25 -16.39
N LYS A 136 -14.37 7.79 -15.16
CA LYS A 136 -14.42 8.61 -13.95
C LYS A 136 -13.09 8.61 -13.24
N LEU A 137 -12.62 9.80 -12.89
CA LEU A 137 -11.48 10.02 -12.01
C LEU A 137 -11.98 10.25 -10.59
N GLU A 138 -11.47 9.48 -9.64
CA GLU A 138 -11.78 9.58 -8.22
C GLU A 138 -10.47 9.78 -7.45
N GLN A 139 -10.38 10.85 -6.67
CA GLN A 139 -9.27 11.04 -5.73
C GLN A 139 -9.45 10.10 -4.53
N LEU A 140 -8.43 9.29 -4.24
CA LEU A 140 -8.45 8.31 -3.15
C LEU A 140 -7.80 8.84 -1.87
N THR A 141 -6.95 9.85 -1.98
CA THR A 141 -6.28 10.51 -0.85
C THR A 141 -6.98 11.81 -0.48
N GLN A 142 -6.77 12.30 0.74
CA GLN A 142 -7.24 13.62 1.16
C GLN A 142 -6.04 14.45 1.59
N ASP A 143 -5.85 15.59 0.94
CA ASP A 143 -4.70 16.47 1.18
C ASP A 143 -4.64 16.93 2.64
N HIS A 144 -3.45 16.78 3.23
CA HIS A 144 -3.15 17.19 4.59
C HIS A 144 -2.64 18.62 4.60
N VAL A 145 -3.49 19.59 4.25
CA VAL A 145 -3.14 21.01 4.20
C VAL A 145 -3.96 21.88 5.16
N LEU A 146 -3.36 22.96 5.66
CA LEU A 146 -4.01 24.05 6.39
C LEU A 146 -4.00 25.31 5.54
N HIS A 147 -5.17 25.92 5.38
CA HIS A 147 -5.30 27.23 4.75
C HIS A 147 -5.29 28.31 5.84
N LEU A 148 -4.15 28.99 5.99
CA LEU A 148 -3.98 30.09 6.95
C LEU A 148 -4.06 31.42 6.19
N ALA A 149 -5.19 32.12 6.34
CA ALA A 149 -5.55 33.31 5.57
C ALA A 149 -5.56 33.07 4.04
N LYS A 150 -6.03 34.04 3.25
CA LYS A 150 -6.43 33.86 1.85
C LYS A 150 -5.31 33.45 0.86
N GLU A 151 -4.05 33.36 1.28
CA GLU A 151 -2.93 33.23 0.32
C GLU A 151 -1.80 32.28 0.74
N LYS A 152 -1.90 31.55 1.87
CA LYS A 152 -0.88 30.56 2.23
C LYS A 152 -1.47 29.22 2.66
N THR A 153 -1.10 28.19 1.91
CA THR A 153 -1.35 26.79 2.21
C THR A 153 -0.10 26.19 2.84
N TYR A 154 -0.26 25.51 3.96
CA TYR A 154 0.83 24.83 4.67
C TYR A 154 0.50 23.36 4.83
N LEU A 155 1.49 22.48 4.75
CA LEU A 155 1.32 21.09 5.12
C LEU A 155 0.98 20.97 6.61
N SER A 156 -0.16 20.33 6.88
CA SER A 156 -0.62 19.98 8.23
C SER A 156 0.02 18.69 8.74
N ARG A 157 0.51 17.84 7.82
CA ARG A 157 1.21 16.58 8.11
C ARG A 157 2.29 16.37 7.06
N ALA A 158 3.45 15.92 7.51
CA ALA A 158 4.57 15.53 6.66
C ALA A 158 5.40 14.45 7.37
N MET A 159 6.11 13.65 6.59
CA MET A 159 7.13 12.72 7.09
C MET A 159 8.27 13.51 7.72
N GLY A 160 8.75 13.04 8.87
CA GLY A 160 9.84 13.67 9.63
C GLY A 160 9.43 14.87 10.49
N PHE A 161 8.20 15.37 10.33
CA PHE A 161 7.72 16.56 11.04
C PHE A 161 7.55 16.29 12.54
N ASP A 162 6.72 15.31 12.89
CA ASP A 162 6.49 14.88 14.27
C ASP A 162 7.14 13.53 14.55
N LEU A 163 7.41 13.24 15.82
CA LEU A 163 7.91 11.92 16.26
C LEU A 163 6.95 10.80 15.85
N LYS A 164 5.64 11.04 15.89
CA LYS A 164 4.63 10.07 15.47
C LYS A 164 3.89 10.60 14.25
N VAL A 165 4.07 9.93 13.12
CA VAL A 165 3.32 10.22 11.89
C VAL A 165 1.89 9.70 11.98
N HIS A 166 0.95 10.54 11.54
CA HIS A 166 -0.45 10.17 11.34
C HIS A 166 -0.68 9.84 9.86
N VAL A 167 -0.60 8.55 9.54
CA VAL A 167 -0.77 8.03 8.18
C VAL A 167 -2.25 7.75 7.95
N ASP A 168 -2.79 8.26 6.85
CA ASP A 168 -4.10 7.85 6.38
C ASP A 168 -3.96 6.53 5.63
N TYR A 169 -4.79 5.55 6.00
CA TYR A 169 -4.83 4.23 5.37
C TYR A 169 -6.21 3.94 4.83
N TYR A 170 -6.27 3.51 3.57
CA TYR A 170 -7.50 3.16 2.88
C TYR A 170 -7.29 1.96 1.96
N THR A 171 -8.33 1.13 1.78
CA THR A 171 -8.29 0.01 0.85
C THR A 171 -9.48 0.01 -0.10
N THR A 172 -9.25 -0.46 -1.32
CA THR A 172 -10.31 -0.58 -2.34
C THR A 172 -10.09 -1.79 -3.23
N LYS A 173 -11.19 -2.35 -3.76
CA LYS A 173 -11.11 -3.44 -4.73
C LYS A 173 -10.60 -2.93 -6.07
N VAL A 174 -9.67 -3.67 -6.64
CA VAL A 174 -9.09 -3.44 -7.97
C VAL A 174 -9.89 -4.19 -9.01
N LYS A 175 -10.09 -3.57 -10.17
CA LYS A 175 -10.69 -4.17 -11.35
C LYS A 175 -9.70 -4.17 -12.50
N LEU A 176 -9.93 -5.08 -13.45
CA LEU A 176 -9.24 -5.05 -14.73
C LEU A 176 -9.42 -3.68 -15.39
N ASP A 177 -8.36 -3.18 -16.04
CA ASP A 177 -8.31 -1.87 -16.69
C ASP A 177 -8.41 -0.65 -15.77
N ASP A 178 -8.44 -0.82 -14.44
CA ASP A 178 -8.21 0.30 -13.54
C ASP A 178 -6.88 0.98 -13.84
N VAL A 179 -6.88 2.30 -13.84
CA VAL A 179 -5.66 3.11 -13.92
C VAL A 179 -5.52 3.91 -12.63
N PHE A 180 -4.43 3.72 -11.90
CA PHE A 180 -4.06 4.57 -10.79
C PHE A 180 -3.10 5.66 -11.26
N LEU A 181 -3.38 6.89 -10.89
CA LEU A 181 -2.51 8.05 -11.15
C LEU A 181 -2.02 8.58 -9.80
N MET A 182 -0.70 8.69 -9.62
CA MET A 182 -0.07 9.30 -8.46
C MET A 182 0.64 10.58 -8.90
N THR A 183 0.49 11.69 -8.19
CA THR A 183 1.04 13.00 -8.60
C THR A 183 1.50 13.85 -7.43
N THR A 184 2.55 14.64 -7.62
CA THR A 184 2.89 15.80 -6.76
C THR A 184 2.11 17.05 -7.18
N ASP A 185 2.15 18.10 -6.36
CA ASP A 185 1.37 19.35 -6.53
C ASP A 185 1.69 20.07 -7.85
N GLY A 186 2.92 19.99 -8.34
CA GLY A 186 3.34 20.52 -9.63
C GLY A 186 2.60 19.94 -10.83
N VAL A 187 1.84 18.85 -10.67
CA VAL A 187 0.87 18.37 -11.67
C VAL A 187 -0.55 18.83 -11.33
N HIS A 188 -1.06 18.46 -10.16
CA HIS A 188 -2.50 18.55 -9.87
C HIS A 188 -2.98 19.93 -9.43
N ASP A 189 -2.07 20.86 -9.10
CA ASP A 189 -2.42 22.27 -8.90
C ASP A 189 -2.53 23.03 -10.24
N TYR A 190 -1.93 22.51 -11.31
CA TYR A 190 -1.91 23.14 -12.64
C TYR A 190 -2.83 22.44 -13.65
N LEU A 191 -3.11 21.15 -13.44
CA LEU A 191 -4.05 20.36 -14.24
C LEU A 191 -5.26 19.96 -13.39
N THR A 192 -6.42 20.54 -13.71
CA THR A 192 -7.67 20.22 -13.01
C THR A 192 -8.04 18.74 -13.12
N ASP A 193 -8.79 18.19 -12.16
CA ASP A 193 -9.31 16.81 -12.20
C ASP A 193 -10.05 16.49 -13.51
N LYS A 194 -10.78 17.47 -14.07
CA LYS A 194 -11.46 17.31 -15.35
C LYS A 194 -10.47 17.12 -16.49
N THR A 195 -9.39 17.89 -16.49
CA THR A 195 -8.30 17.77 -17.46
C THR A 195 -7.60 16.42 -17.29
N LEU A 196 -7.21 16.05 -16.07
CA LEU A 196 -6.57 14.77 -15.77
C LEU A 196 -7.45 13.59 -16.20
N CYS A 197 -8.75 13.64 -15.92
CA CYS A 197 -9.71 12.62 -16.34
C CYS A 197 -9.77 12.46 -17.86
N SER A 198 -9.83 13.58 -18.61
CA SER A 198 -9.80 13.55 -20.08
C SER A 198 -8.51 12.94 -20.61
N LEU A 199 -7.37 13.38 -20.08
CA LEU A 199 -6.05 12.93 -20.53
C LEU A 199 -5.85 11.43 -20.28
N LEU A 200 -6.26 10.93 -19.11
CA LEU A 200 -6.23 9.50 -18.80
C LEU A 200 -7.17 8.70 -19.72
N GLY A 201 -8.33 9.26 -20.08
CA GLY A 201 -9.24 8.65 -21.06
C GLY A 201 -8.65 8.55 -22.47
N ASP A 202 -7.79 9.49 -22.84
CA ASP A 202 -7.07 9.50 -24.11
C ASP A 202 -5.78 8.63 -24.09
N GLY A 203 -5.44 8.03 -22.95
CA GLY A 203 -4.27 7.18 -22.80
C GLY A 203 -2.94 7.95 -22.73
N VAL A 204 -2.96 9.15 -22.15
CA VAL A 204 -1.78 10.00 -21.94
C VAL A 204 -0.66 9.23 -21.25
N SER A 205 0.58 9.49 -21.65
CA SER A 205 1.77 8.99 -20.95
C SER A 205 2.16 9.89 -19.77
N ALA A 206 2.97 9.36 -18.85
CA ALA A 206 3.52 10.16 -17.75
C ALA A 206 4.37 11.34 -18.24
N ASP A 207 5.12 11.17 -19.34
CA ASP A 207 5.90 12.24 -19.96
C ASP A 207 5.00 13.34 -20.52
N GLU A 208 3.93 12.98 -21.25
CA GLU A 208 2.96 13.94 -21.79
C GLU A 208 2.17 14.66 -20.69
N LEU A 209 1.88 14.01 -19.55
CA LEU A 209 1.31 14.69 -18.37
C LEU A 209 2.26 15.77 -17.86
N SER A 210 3.53 15.44 -17.72
CA SER A 210 4.56 16.38 -17.28
C SER A 210 4.73 17.56 -18.25
N GLU A 211 4.72 17.31 -19.57
CA GLU A 211 4.76 18.36 -20.59
C GLU A 211 3.53 19.27 -20.53
N LYS A 212 2.34 18.70 -20.29
CA LYS A 212 1.10 19.48 -20.15
C LYS A 212 1.08 20.32 -18.88
N ALA A 213 1.62 19.81 -17.77
CA ALA A 213 1.78 20.59 -16.55
C ALA A 213 2.75 21.77 -16.76
N LEU A 214 3.88 21.55 -17.44
CA LEU A 214 4.79 22.63 -17.85
C LEU A 214 4.11 23.66 -18.75
N ALA A 215 3.35 23.21 -19.74
CA ALA A 215 2.62 24.09 -20.65
C ALA A 215 1.50 24.89 -19.94
N ALA A 216 1.03 24.40 -18.79
CA ALA A 216 0.11 25.08 -17.89
C ALA A 216 0.82 26.04 -16.90
N ASP A 217 2.10 26.34 -17.14
CA ASP A 217 2.93 27.25 -16.34
C ASP A 217 3.20 26.74 -14.91
N SER A 218 3.39 25.42 -14.76
CA SER A 218 3.79 24.83 -13.48
C SER A 218 5.08 25.42 -12.95
N GLN A 219 5.02 25.96 -11.73
CA GLN A 219 6.14 26.59 -11.03
C GLN A 219 6.86 25.63 -10.05
N ASP A 220 6.46 24.35 -10.01
CA ASP A 220 7.01 23.35 -9.09
C ASP A 220 7.78 22.22 -9.80
N ASN A 221 8.36 21.31 -9.02
CA ASN A 221 8.78 20.00 -9.45
C ASN A 221 7.56 19.20 -9.91
N ILE A 222 7.76 18.37 -10.92
CA ILE A 222 6.65 17.71 -11.60
C ILE A 222 6.92 16.23 -11.59
N SER A 223 6.08 15.50 -10.85
CA SER A 223 6.19 14.04 -10.75
C SER A 223 4.84 13.36 -10.91
N ALA A 224 4.83 12.31 -11.72
CA ALA A 224 3.66 11.48 -11.94
C ALA A 224 4.03 10.00 -12.08
N ILE A 225 3.20 9.10 -11.54
CA ILE A 225 3.21 7.66 -11.83
C ILE A 225 1.83 7.29 -12.37
N ILE A 226 1.78 6.63 -13.52
CA ILE A 226 0.59 5.98 -14.05
C ILE A 226 0.79 4.47 -13.91
N CYS A 227 -0.16 3.79 -13.27
CA CYS A 227 -0.19 2.36 -13.05
C CYS A 227 -1.48 1.77 -13.63
N LYS A 228 -1.38 0.94 -14.66
CA LYS A 228 -2.53 0.27 -15.27
C LYS A 228 -2.61 -1.20 -14.84
N VAL A 229 -3.81 -1.65 -14.51
CA VAL A 229 -4.11 -3.04 -14.18
C VAL A 229 -4.36 -3.85 -15.45
N ASP A 230 -3.35 -4.63 -15.86
CA ASP A 230 -3.40 -5.44 -17.09
C ASP A 230 -3.99 -6.84 -16.86
N GLN A 231 -3.80 -7.39 -15.66
CA GLN A 231 -4.27 -8.72 -15.31
C GLN A 231 -4.47 -8.83 -13.81
N LEU A 232 -5.60 -9.43 -13.42
CA LEU A 232 -5.88 -9.81 -12.03
C LEU A 232 -5.81 -11.33 -11.86
N PRO A 233 -5.43 -11.82 -10.67
CA PRO A 233 -5.64 -13.19 -10.28
C PRO A 233 -7.12 -13.60 -10.37
N ASP A 234 -7.37 -14.87 -10.70
CA ASP A 234 -8.73 -15.39 -10.86
C ASP A 234 -9.55 -15.25 -9.57
N GLU A 235 -10.68 -14.52 -9.63
CA GLU A 235 -11.63 -14.37 -8.52
C GLU A 235 -12.38 -15.65 -8.15
N ASN A 236 -12.40 -16.63 -9.08
CA ASN A 236 -13.25 -17.82 -9.03
C ASN A 236 -13.17 -18.50 -7.67
N LEU A 237 -14.29 -18.44 -6.92
CA LEU A 237 -14.63 -18.99 -5.59
C LEU A 237 -14.99 -17.94 -4.50
N SER A 238 -15.02 -16.63 -4.77
CA SER A 238 -15.31 -15.62 -3.73
C SER A 238 -16.77 -15.60 -3.21
N GLU A 239 -17.81 -15.84 -4.02
CA GLU A 239 -19.19 -15.61 -3.53
C GLU A 239 -19.70 -16.60 -2.47
N THR A 240 -19.17 -17.83 -2.41
CA THR A 240 -19.47 -18.79 -1.33
C THR A 240 -18.45 -18.72 -0.19
N PHE A 241 -17.21 -18.33 -0.48
CA PHE A 241 -16.12 -18.31 0.50
C PHE A 241 -16.06 -17.01 1.31
N ASP A 242 -16.52 -15.87 0.78
CA ASP A 242 -16.61 -14.57 1.49
C ASP A 242 -17.54 -14.64 2.72
N LYS A 243 -18.46 -15.61 2.79
CA LYS A 243 -19.28 -15.88 3.98
C LYS A 243 -18.54 -16.70 5.05
N LEU A 244 -17.56 -17.51 4.66
CA LEU A 244 -16.81 -18.42 5.53
C LEU A 244 -15.50 -17.77 6.04
N THR A 245 -14.80 -16.98 5.23
CA THR A 245 -13.59 -16.23 5.63
C THR A 245 -13.87 -15.04 6.53
N LYS A 246 -15.13 -14.58 6.63
CA LYS A 246 -15.56 -13.61 7.66
C LYS A 246 -15.71 -14.21 9.05
N ARG A 247 -15.57 -15.53 9.20
CA ARG A 247 -15.58 -16.16 10.52
C ARG A 247 -14.19 -15.98 11.15
N PRO A 248 -14.12 -15.59 12.43
CA PRO A 248 -12.85 -15.43 13.10
C PRO A 248 -12.06 -16.75 13.08
N ILE A 249 -10.78 -16.66 12.74
CA ILE A 249 -9.86 -17.78 12.90
C ILE A 249 -9.73 -18.05 14.41
N PRO A 250 -9.84 -19.30 14.85
CA PRO A 250 -9.64 -19.60 16.26
C PRO A 250 -8.21 -19.22 16.66
N PRO A 251 -8.02 -18.62 17.85
CA PRO A 251 -6.67 -18.48 18.40
C PRO A 251 -6.06 -19.85 18.66
N ASP A 252 -4.76 -19.88 18.98
CA ASP A 252 -4.05 -21.10 19.37
C ASP A 252 -4.87 -21.88 20.42
N LEU A 253 -5.15 -23.14 20.10
CA LEU A 253 -5.98 -23.99 20.95
C LEU A 253 -5.13 -24.72 22.00
N GLU A 254 -5.52 -24.59 23.26
CA GLU A 254 -4.92 -25.30 24.38
C GLU A 254 -5.65 -26.62 24.68
N LYS A 255 -4.95 -27.53 25.38
CA LYS A 255 -5.53 -28.80 25.84
C LYS A 255 -6.79 -28.54 26.69
N GLY A 256 -7.88 -29.22 26.35
CA GLY A 256 -9.18 -29.11 27.01
C GLY A 256 -10.11 -28.06 26.39
N MET A 257 -9.64 -27.23 25.46
CA MET A 257 -10.51 -26.30 24.73
C MET A 257 -11.45 -27.06 23.80
N LYS A 258 -12.69 -26.56 23.68
CA LYS A 258 -13.74 -27.16 22.85
C LYS A 258 -14.09 -26.26 21.67
N ILE A 259 -14.11 -26.82 20.47
CA ILE A 259 -14.44 -26.10 19.24
C ILE A 259 -15.28 -26.99 18.32
N ASN A 260 -16.44 -26.49 17.87
CA ASN A 260 -17.33 -27.18 16.92
C ASN A 260 -17.65 -28.66 17.25
N GLY A 261 -17.73 -29.01 18.54
CA GLY A 261 -18.00 -30.39 18.98
C GLY A 261 -16.77 -31.25 19.20
N PHE A 262 -15.56 -30.71 19.07
CA PHE A 262 -14.30 -31.41 19.33
C PHE A 262 -13.59 -30.84 20.57
N GLU A 263 -12.91 -31.69 21.33
CA GLU A 263 -12.10 -31.32 22.49
C GLU A 263 -10.61 -31.56 22.18
N VAL A 264 -9.78 -30.52 22.32
CA VAL A 264 -8.35 -30.58 21.99
C VAL A 264 -7.58 -31.36 23.07
N GLU A 265 -6.77 -32.33 22.65
CA GLU A 265 -5.92 -33.12 23.56
C GLU A 265 -4.47 -32.62 23.59
N SER A 266 -3.91 -32.31 22.43
CA SER A 266 -2.54 -31.80 22.30
C SER A 266 -2.29 -31.16 20.92
N LEU A 267 -1.31 -30.27 20.85
CA LEU A 267 -0.75 -29.79 19.60
C LEU A 267 0.20 -30.86 19.04
N ILE A 268 0.00 -31.25 17.78
CA ILE A 268 0.85 -32.20 17.06
C ILE A 268 1.93 -31.45 16.27
N HIS A 269 1.52 -30.40 15.57
CA HIS A 269 2.41 -29.64 14.69
C HIS A 269 1.94 -28.20 14.57
N ALA A 270 2.88 -27.26 14.62
CA ALA A 270 2.63 -25.86 14.30
C ALA A 270 3.68 -25.38 13.30
N SER A 271 3.21 -24.68 12.28
CA SER A 271 4.03 -24.00 11.29
C SER A 271 3.49 -22.59 11.10
N ASN A 272 4.19 -21.76 10.32
CA ASN A 272 3.73 -20.42 10.00
C ASN A 272 2.36 -20.43 9.29
N ARG A 273 2.04 -21.50 8.56
CA ARG A 273 0.79 -21.60 7.78
C ARG A 273 -0.30 -22.30 8.56
N THR A 274 -0.02 -23.47 9.14
CA THR A 274 -1.04 -24.33 9.76
C THR A 274 -0.66 -24.80 11.14
N GLN A 275 -1.68 -25.02 11.97
CA GLN A 275 -1.59 -25.79 13.22
C GLN A 275 -2.41 -27.07 13.09
N VAL A 276 -1.88 -28.14 13.67
CA VAL A 276 -2.47 -29.48 13.66
C VAL A 276 -2.54 -29.97 15.10
N TYR A 277 -3.73 -30.37 15.52
CA TYR A 277 -4.04 -30.82 16.88
C TYR A 277 -4.56 -32.26 16.86
N LEU A 278 -4.23 -33.01 17.91
CA LEU A 278 -4.96 -34.20 18.28
C LEU A 278 -6.19 -33.74 19.07
N ALA A 279 -7.37 -34.24 18.71
CA ALA A 279 -8.60 -33.93 19.42
C ALA A 279 -9.49 -35.17 19.53
N LYS A 280 -10.55 -35.05 20.32
CA LYS A 280 -11.61 -36.04 20.43
C LYS A 280 -12.93 -35.47 19.98
N ASP A 281 -13.69 -36.25 19.23
CA ASP A 281 -15.09 -35.95 18.95
C ASP A 281 -15.90 -36.08 20.25
N SER A 282 -16.61 -35.02 20.65
CA SER A 282 -17.35 -34.99 21.92
C SER A 282 -18.59 -35.90 21.93
N GLN A 283 -19.06 -36.36 20.77
CA GLN A 283 -20.21 -37.26 20.64
C GLN A 283 -19.80 -38.73 20.57
N THR A 284 -18.79 -39.05 19.77
CA THR A 284 -18.35 -40.44 19.55
C THR A 284 -17.17 -40.86 20.43
N ASN A 285 -16.48 -39.89 21.03
CA ASN A 285 -15.25 -40.06 21.80
C ASN A 285 -14.08 -40.67 21.00
N GLU A 286 -14.16 -40.62 19.66
CA GLU A 286 -13.10 -41.06 18.76
C GLU A 286 -12.00 -40.00 18.63
N ALA A 287 -10.75 -40.45 18.47
CA ALA A 287 -9.62 -39.56 18.23
C ALA A 287 -9.61 -39.08 16.77
N VAL A 288 -9.48 -37.77 16.61
CA VAL A 288 -9.48 -37.09 15.30
C VAL A 288 -8.30 -36.11 15.21
N ILE A 289 -7.96 -35.72 13.99
CA ILE A 289 -6.99 -34.66 13.72
C ILE A 289 -7.75 -33.40 13.35
N LEU A 290 -7.52 -32.32 14.11
CA LEU A 290 -8.00 -30.99 13.76
C LEU A 290 -6.86 -30.19 13.14
N LYS A 291 -7.15 -29.55 12.01
CA LYS A 291 -6.23 -28.63 11.35
C LYS A 291 -6.84 -27.24 11.35
N THR A 292 -6.09 -26.23 11.78
CA THR A 292 -6.51 -24.82 11.74
C THR A 292 -5.52 -23.99 10.91
N PRO A 293 -6.02 -22.93 10.25
CA PRO A 293 -5.14 -21.94 9.62
C PRO A 293 -4.47 -21.12 10.72
N SER A 294 -3.24 -20.66 10.48
CA SER A 294 -2.57 -19.74 11.38
C SER A 294 -3.27 -18.38 11.37
N ILE A 295 -3.40 -17.79 12.56
CA ILE A 295 -3.91 -16.42 12.75
C ILE A 295 -3.14 -15.37 11.94
N ASN A 296 -1.86 -15.64 11.64
CA ASN A 296 -1.01 -14.74 10.85
C ASN A 296 -1.50 -14.56 9.40
N PHE A 297 -2.40 -15.42 8.94
CA PHE A 297 -2.96 -15.38 7.60
C PHE A 297 -4.47 -15.07 7.61
N GLU A 298 -4.98 -14.47 8.69
CA GLU A 298 -6.39 -14.07 8.78
C GLU A 298 -6.81 -13.06 7.71
N ASP A 299 -5.89 -12.19 7.29
CA ASP A 299 -6.10 -11.20 6.24
C ASP A 299 -5.74 -11.74 4.84
N ASP A 300 -5.17 -12.94 4.74
CA ASP A 300 -4.73 -13.54 3.47
C ASP A 300 -5.83 -14.45 2.89
N ALA A 301 -6.77 -13.81 2.19
CA ALA A 301 -7.90 -14.49 1.58
C ALA A 301 -7.48 -15.62 0.61
N GLN A 302 -6.34 -15.49 -0.06
CA GLN A 302 -5.84 -16.51 -0.97
C GLN A 302 -5.29 -17.72 -0.20
N TYR A 303 -4.58 -17.49 0.91
CA TYR A 303 -4.13 -18.54 1.82
C TYR A 303 -5.30 -19.30 2.45
N LEU A 304 -6.27 -18.59 3.05
CA LEU A 304 -7.42 -19.22 3.70
C LEU A 304 -8.23 -20.05 2.72
N LYS A 305 -8.34 -19.57 1.49
CA LYS A 305 -8.95 -20.30 0.38
C LYS A 305 -8.18 -21.57 0.02
N HIS A 306 -6.84 -21.53 -0.06
CA HIS A 306 -6.03 -22.74 -0.27
C HIS A 306 -6.15 -23.73 0.88
N PHE A 307 -6.11 -23.24 2.12
CA PHE A 307 -6.27 -24.04 3.32
C PHE A 307 -7.59 -24.81 3.33
N MET A 308 -8.69 -24.16 2.91
CA MET A 308 -9.99 -24.83 2.78
C MET A 308 -10.03 -25.88 1.67
N TYR A 309 -9.28 -25.74 0.57
CA TYR A 309 -9.21 -26.77 -0.46
C TYR A 309 -8.49 -28.05 -0.03
N GLU A 310 -7.63 -27.96 0.99
CA GLU A 310 -6.94 -29.15 1.53
C GLU A 310 -7.95 -30.18 2.10
N GLU A 311 -9.14 -29.75 2.51
CA GLU A 311 -10.23 -30.62 2.98
C GLU A 311 -10.80 -31.53 1.87
N TRP A 312 -10.76 -31.09 0.61
CA TRP A 312 -11.40 -31.80 -0.51
C TRP A 312 -10.48 -32.75 -1.28
N VAL A 313 -9.17 -32.67 -1.05
CA VAL A 313 -8.15 -33.46 -1.77
C VAL A 313 -7.60 -34.59 -0.90
N GLY A 314 -7.93 -34.60 0.40
CA GLY A 314 -7.57 -35.64 1.37
C GLY A 314 -8.51 -36.85 1.34
#